data_AF-A0A8T3YSL2-F1
#
_entry.id   AF-A0A8T3YSL2-F1
#
_cell.length_a   1.000
_cell.length_b   1.000
_cell.length_c   1.000
_cell.angle_alpha   90.00
_cell.angle_beta   90.00
_cell.angle_gamma   90.00
#
_symmetry.space_group_name_H-M   'P 1'
#
loop_
_entity.id
_entity.type
_entity.pdbx_description
1 polymer ?
#
loop_
_entity_poly.entity_id
_entity_poly.type
_entity_poly.pdbx_seq_one_letter_code
_entity_poly.pdbx_strand_id
1 'polypeptide(L)'
;MSFRNFVGFPDKVPDYSTVWRIRDRLQQAGIDVKIWDEVQRQLNVKRYLVTKGVIQDATFIEASVGRKRYYKEKKAKKEGKIIEYTPKQLAHIDKDG
;
A
#
# COMPACT_ATOMS: atom_id res chain seq x y z
N MET A 1 -6.36 8.19 -17.02
CA MET A 1 -6.44 6.74 -17.25
C MET A 1 -7.46 6.15 -16.29
N SER A 2 -8.48 5.42 -16.76
CA SER A 2 -9.43 4.76 -15.86
C SER A 2 -8.84 3.43 -15.36
N PHE A 3 -9.20 3.01 -14.15
CA PHE A 3 -8.79 1.70 -13.62
C PHE A 3 -9.20 0.54 -14.54
N ARG A 4 -10.32 0.70 -15.27
CA ARG A 4 -10.81 -0.28 -16.27
C ARG A 4 -9.83 -0.45 -17.42
N ASN A 5 -9.28 0.66 -17.94
CA ASN A 5 -8.27 0.59 -19.00
C ASN A 5 -6.96 -0.02 -18.47
N PHE A 6 -6.61 0.25 -17.20
CA PHE A 6 -5.42 -0.32 -16.56
C PHE A 6 -5.48 -1.85 -16.45
N VAL A 7 -6.63 -2.42 -16.10
CA VAL A 7 -6.80 -3.88 -15.98
C VAL A 7 -7.21 -4.58 -17.29
N GLY A 8 -7.26 -3.85 -18.42
CA GLY A 8 -7.68 -4.41 -19.71
C GLY A 8 -9.13 -4.90 -19.71
N PHE A 9 -10.02 -4.20 -19.00
CA PHE A 9 -11.42 -4.60 -18.85
C PHE A 9 -12.18 -4.48 -20.17
N PRO A 10 -13.13 -5.40 -20.48
CA PRO A 10 -13.90 -5.35 -21.72
C PRO A 10 -14.79 -4.11 -21.79
N ASP A 11 -15.10 -3.68 -23.02
CA ASP A 11 -15.96 -2.50 -23.29
C ASP A 11 -17.34 -2.62 -22.61
N LYS A 12 -17.84 -3.85 -22.49
CA LYS A 12 -19.09 -4.16 -21.77
C LYS A 12 -18.79 -4.50 -20.32
N VAL A 13 -19.19 -3.62 -19.41
CA VAL A 13 -19.11 -3.85 -17.96
C VAL A 13 -20.06 -5.01 -17.60
N PRO A 14 -19.55 -6.11 -17.01
CA PRO A 14 -20.39 -7.19 -16.51
C PRO A 14 -21.28 -6.67 -15.38
N ASP A 15 -22.46 -7.25 -15.27
CA ASP A 15 -23.37 -6.92 -14.17
C ASP A 15 -22.83 -7.47 -12.83
N TYR A 16 -23.44 -7.00 -11.74
CA TYR A 16 -23.10 -7.46 -10.40
C TYR A 16 -23.22 -8.99 -10.26
N SER A 17 -24.21 -9.59 -10.91
CA SER A 17 -24.47 -11.04 -10.83
C SER A 17 -23.32 -11.86 -11.43
N THR A 18 -22.73 -11.39 -12.53
CA THR A 18 -21.58 -12.03 -13.18
C THR A 18 -20.35 -11.99 -12.30
N VAL A 19 -20.05 -10.84 -11.68
CA VAL A 19 -18.92 -10.72 -10.73
C VAL A 19 -19.12 -11.63 -9.53
N TRP A 20 -20.34 -11.67 -8.99
CA TRP A 20 -20.67 -12.54 -7.86
C TRP A 20 -20.50 -14.02 -8.19
N ARG A 21 -20.96 -14.48 -9.36
CA ARG A 21 -20.80 -15.87 -9.81
C ARG A 21 -19.33 -16.28 -9.95
N ILE A 22 -18.47 -15.39 -10.44
CA ILE A 22 -17.03 -15.66 -10.55
C ILE A 22 -16.44 -15.83 -9.14
N ARG A 23 -16.76 -14.91 -8.23
CA ARG A 23 -16.29 -14.97 -6.84
C ARG A 23 -16.74 -16.26 -6.15
N ASP A 24 -18.01 -16.61 -6.29
CA ASP A 24 -18.59 -17.82 -5.71
C ASP A 24 -17.89 -19.09 -6.23
N ARG A 25 -17.63 -19.17 -7.55
CA ARG A 25 -16.85 -20.28 -8.13
C ARG A 25 -15.42 -20.36 -7.60
N LEU A 26 -14.75 -19.22 -7.42
CA LEU A 26 -13.40 -19.18 -6.86
C LEU A 26 -13.37 -19.65 -5.40
N GLN A 27 -14.38 -19.27 -4.62
CA GLN A 27 -14.53 -19.67 -3.22
C GLN A 27 -14.85 -21.16 -3.10
N GLN A 28 -15.77 -21.70 -3.93
CA GLN A 28 -16.07 -23.14 -3.97
C GLN A 28 -14.85 -23.98 -4.35
N ALA A 29 -13.97 -23.45 -5.20
CA ALA A 29 -12.72 -24.09 -5.57
C ALA A 29 -11.59 -23.91 -4.52
N GLY A 30 -11.79 -23.09 -3.49
CA GLY A 30 -10.77 -22.73 -2.50
C GLY A 30 -9.56 -22.00 -3.08
N ILE A 31 -9.72 -21.36 -4.24
CA ILE A 31 -8.65 -20.64 -4.96
C ILE A 31 -8.59 -19.18 -4.55
N ASP A 32 -9.69 -18.63 -4.05
CA ASP A 32 -9.80 -17.25 -3.54
C ASP A 32 -8.73 -16.92 -2.51
N VAL A 33 -8.46 -17.83 -1.57
CA VAL A 33 -7.39 -17.68 -0.57
C VAL A 33 -6.01 -17.61 -1.22
N LYS A 34 -5.73 -18.49 -2.19
CA LYS A 34 -4.44 -18.50 -2.90
C LYS A 34 -4.21 -17.23 -3.72
N ILE A 35 -5.26 -16.72 -4.36
CA ILE A 35 -5.20 -15.45 -5.08
C ILE A 35 -4.90 -14.31 -4.11
N TRP A 36 -5.58 -14.28 -2.96
CA TRP A 36 -5.36 -13.26 -1.93
C TRP A 36 -3.92 -13.29 -1.40
N ASP A 37 -3.40 -14.47 -1.08
CA ASP A 37 -2.04 -14.65 -0.58
C ASP A 37 -0.99 -14.19 -1.61
N GLU A 38 -1.20 -14.50 -2.89
CA GLU A 38 -0.29 -14.08 -3.95
C GLU A 38 -0.31 -12.56 -4.16
N VAL A 39 -1.48 -11.93 -4.09
CA VAL A 39 -1.60 -10.47 -4.12
C VAL A 39 -0.84 -9.85 -2.94
N GLN A 40 -1.02 -10.39 -1.73
CA GLN A 40 -0.31 -9.90 -0.55
C GLN A 40 1.21 -10.09 -0.69
N ARG A 41 1.67 -11.22 -1.23
CA ARG A 41 3.08 -11.49 -1.50
C ARG A 41 3.67 -10.45 -2.46
N GLN A 42 2.98 -10.13 -3.55
CA GLN A 42 3.44 -9.13 -4.53
C GLN A 42 3.49 -7.72 -3.93
N LEU A 43 2.50 -7.35 -3.11
CA LEU A 43 2.49 -6.07 -2.41
C LEU A 43 3.65 -5.97 -1.42
N ASN A 44 3.90 -7.04 -0.65
CA ASN A 44 5.01 -7.11 0.29
C ASN A 44 6.37 -6.99 -0.40
N VAL A 45 6.57 -7.66 -1.55
CA VAL A 45 7.79 -7.54 -2.36
C VAL A 45 8.05 -6.11 -2.79
N LYS A 46 6.98 -5.37 -3.12
CA LYS A 46 7.06 -3.96 -3.51
C LYS A 46 7.06 -2.98 -2.32
N ARG A 47 7.15 -3.49 -1.08
CA ARG A 47 7.09 -2.73 0.17
C ARG A 47 5.81 -1.90 0.36
N TYR A 48 4.72 -2.28 -0.32
CA TYR A 48 3.41 -1.65 -0.11
C TYR A 48 2.72 -2.27 1.11
N LEU A 49 2.67 -1.52 2.21
CA LEU A 49 1.91 -1.88 3.40
C LEU A 49 0.44 -1.54 3.19
N VAL A 50 -0.38 -2.56 2.91
CA VAL A 50 -1.84 -2.41 2.88
C VAL A 50 -2.37 -2.51 4.31
N THR A 51 -2.74 -1.38 4.90
CA THR A 51 -3.43 -1.33 6.20
C THR A 51 -4.90 -1.71 6.03
N LYS A 52 -5.34 -2.71 6.81
CA LYS A 52 -6.73 -3.17 6.81
C LYS A 52 -7.67 -2.02 7.20
N GLY A 53 -8.59 -1.64 6.31
CA GLY A 53 -9.64 -0.63 6.57
C GLY A 53 -9.59 0.64 5.73
N VAL A 54 -8.62 0.79 4.82
CA VAL A 54 -8.55 1.97 3.95
C VAL A 54 -8.80 1.56 2.50
N ILE A 55 -10.02 1.80 2.00
CA ILE A 55 -10.28 1.87 0.55
C ILE A 55 -10.03 3.33 0.17
N GLN A 56 -8.75 3.68 -0.03
CA GLN A 56 -8.38 4.95 -0.67
C GLN A 56 -7.99 4.65 -2.12
N ASP A 57 -8.52 5.44 -3.04
CA ASP A 57 -8.02 5.52 -4.41
C ASP A 57 -6.50 5.69 -4.34
N ALA A 58 -5.75 4.76 -4.93
CA ALA A 58 -4.38 4.45 -4.54
C ALA A 58 -3.47 5.69 -4.64
N THR A 59 -3.30 6.37 -3.52
CA THR A 59 -2.38 7.49 -3.35
C THR A 59 -1.14 6.95 -2.65
N PHE A 60 0.03 7.14 -3.23
CA PHE A 60 1.29 6.90 -2.52
C PHE A 60 1.36 7.91 -1.37
N ILE A 61 1.31 7.43 -0.14
CA ILE A 61 1.50 8.28 1.04
C ILE A 61 2.86 7.91 1.61
N GLU A 62 3.79 8.87 1.68
CA GLU A 62 5.01 8.70 2.45
C GLU A 62 4.63 8.36 3.90
N ALA A 63 5.22 7.28 4.42
CA ALA A 63 4.94 6.84 5.78
C ALA A 63 5.25 7.98 6.76
N SER A 64 4.23 8.44 7.50
CA SER A 64 4.42 9.55 8.44
C SER A 64 5.50 9.19 9.46
N VAL A 65 6.58 9.96 9.53
CA VAL A 65 7.57 9.85 10.60
C VAL A 65 6.84 9.95 11.94
N GLY A 66 6.98 8.92 12.79
CA GLY A 66 6.22 8.85 14.05
C GLY A 66 6.30 10.14 14.86
N ARG A 67 5.20 10.57 15.49
CA ARG A 67 5.05 11.91 16.12
C ARG A 67 6.26 12.38 16.92
N LYS A 68 6.86 11.50 17.74
CA LYS A 68 8.05 11.82 18.56
C LYS A 68 9.24 12.28 17.71
N ARG A 69 9.45 11.65 16.56
CA ARG A 69 10.52 11.96 15.62
C ARG A 69 10.26 13.28 14.90
N TYR A 70 9.02 13.49 14.44
CA TYR A 70 8.60 14.75 13.82
C TYR A 70 8.85 15.98 14.72
N TYR A 71 8.50 15.89 16.00
CA TYR A 71 8.76 17.00 16.95
C TYR A 71 10.25 17.22 17.22
N LYS A 72 11.06 16.15 17.29
CA LYS A 72 12.51 16.25 17.48
C LYS A 72 13.17 16.93 16.27
N GLU A 73 12.76 16.55 15.06
CA GLU A 73 13.23 17.14 13.80
C GLU A 73 12.84 18.61 13.66
N LYS A 74 11.58 18.95 13.97
CA LYS A 74 11.10 20.34 13.94
C LYS A 74 11.82 21.24 14.95
N LYS A 75 12.14 20.73 16.14
CA LYS A 75 12.88 21.47 17.18
C LYS A 75 14.35 21.66 16.77
N ALA A 76 15.00 20.62 16.27
CA ALA A 76 16.39 20.71 15.79
C ALA A 76 16.54 21.69 14.61
N LYS A 77 15.59 21.71 13.67
CA LYS A 77 15.56 22.68 12.55
C LYS A 77 15.40 24.12 13.03
N LYS A 78 14.61 24.36 14.08
CA LYS A 78 14.49 25.69 14.72
C LYS A 78 15.76 26.11 15.45
N GLU A 79 16.51 25.16 15.99
CA GLU A 79 17.74 25.40 16.77
C GLU A 79 19.02 25.33 15.92
N GLY A 80 18.92 25.10 14.60
CA GLY A 80 20.08 24.95 13.71
C GLY A 80 20.96 23.73 14.02
N LYS A 81 20.43 22.72 14.73
CA LYS A 81 21.19 21.54 15.16
C LYS A 81 21.07 20.40 14.16
N ILE A 82 22.18 19.74 13.87
CA ILE A 82 22.22 18.51 13.08
C ILE A 82 21.72 17.36 13.97
N ILE A 83 20.85 16.51 13.43
CA ILE A 83 20.35 15.32 14.14
C ILE A 83 21.17 14.13 13.69
N GLU A 84 21.91 13.53 14.62
CA GLU A 84 22.49 12.22 14.41
C GLU A 84 21.44 11.13 14.64
N TYR A 85 21.37 10.21 13.69
CA TYR A 85 20.45 9.07 13.73
C TYR A 85 21.22 7.79 14.06
N THR A 86 20.59 6.91 14.84
CA THR A 86 21.14 5.57 15.09
C THR A 86 21.12 4.72 13.81
N PRO A 87 21.96 3.67 13.70
CA PRO A 87 21.98 2.78 12.54
C PRO A 87 20.61 2.17 12.20
N LYS A 88 19.84 1.83 13.24
CA LYS A 88 18.47 1.29 13.09
C LYS A 88 17.49 2.31 12.50
N GLN A 89 17.67 3.60 12.83
CA GLN A 89 16.85 4.68 12.29
C GLN A 89 17.22 4.98 10.84
N LEU A 90 18.50 4.98 10.50
CA LEU A 90 18.98 5.14 9.12
C LEU A 90 18.45 4.06 8.18
N ALA A 91 18.23 2.83 8.67
CA ALA A 91 17.62 1.74 7.90
C ALA A 91 16.12 1.93 7.61
N HIS A 92 15.44 2.81 8.35
CA HIS A 92 14.01 3.13 8.19
C HIS A 92 13.77 4.50 7.54
N ILE A 93 14.84 5.18 7.14
CA ILE A 93 14.75 6.44 6.40
C ILE A 93 14.90 6.08 4.93
N ASP A 94 13.88 6.36 4.13
CA ASP A 94 13.99 6.23 2.68
C ASP A 94 15.12 7.15 2.19
N LYS A 95 16.08 6.57 1.46
CA LYS A 95 17.26 7.24 0.91
C LYS A 95 17.08 7.53 -0.58
N ASP A 96 15.86 7.81 -1.01
CA ASP A 96 15.59 8.15 -2.40
C ASP A 96 15.67 9.67 -2.54
N GLY A 97 16.70 10.12 -3.27
CA GLY A 97 16.89 11.49 -3.74
C GLY A 97 16.83 11.53 -5.25
#